data_AF-A0A348YC09-F1
#
_entry.id   AF-A0A348YC09-F1
#
_cell.length_a   1.000
_cell.length_b   1.000
_cell.length_c   1.000
_cell.angle_alpha   90.00
_cell.angle_beta   90.00
_cell.angle_gamma   90.00
#
_symmetry.space_group_name_H-M   'P 1'
#
loop_
_entity.id
_entity.type
_entity.pdbx_description
1 polymer ?
#
loop_
_entity_poly.entity_id
_entity_poly.type
_entity_poly.pdbx_seq_one_letter_code
_entity_poly.pdbx_strand_id
1 'polypeptide(L)'
;MTLIDQYLRMADLANQPERKAKTYIAKSGQQRTITAKAATRGITGFSAKHIYHLINEDKFPAPVKIGRASLWRLSEINGWLDSHAQPTDDNASAKGGV
;
A
#
# COMPACT_ATOMS: atom_id res chain seq x y z
N MET A 1 -7.29 0.81 28.29
CA MET A 1 -7.86 0.16 27.09
C MET A 1 -6.76 0.07 26.06
N THR A 2 -6.25 -1.13 25.78
CA THR A 2 -5.21 -1.31 24.75
C THR A 2 -5.86 -1.16 23.38
N LEU A 3 -5.65 -0.01 22.73
CA LEU A 3 -6.07 0.20 21.35
C LEU A 3 -5.25 -0.78 20.49
N ILE A 4 -5.90 -1.85 20.02
CA ILE A 4 -5.31 -2.84 19.12
C ILE A 4 -5.15 -2.17 17.75
N ASP A 5 -4.06 -1.44 17.57
CA ASP A 5 -3.71 -0.84 16.29
C ASP A 5 -3.45 -1.98 15.29
N GLN A 6 -4.25 -2.04 14.23
CA GLN A 6 -4.16 -3.12 13.25
C GLN A 6 -2.95 -2.93 12.33
N TYR A 7 -2.21 -4.02 12.11
CA TYR A 7 -1.08 -4.03 11.19
C TYR A 7 -1.50 -4.53 9.81
N LEU A 8 -1.30 -3.70 8.81
CA LEU A 8 -1.54 -3.97 7.40
C LEU A 8 -0.29 -4.53 6.73
N ARG A 9 -0.48 -5.41 5.75
CA ARG A 9 0.58 -5.81 4.81
C ARG A 9 0.37 -5.10 3.47
N MET A 10 1.36 -5.21 2.60
CA MET A 10 1.25 -4.73 1.23
C MET A 10 0.00 -5.28 0.51
N ALA A 11 -0.46 -6.47 0.89
CA ALA A 11 -1.67 -7.07 0.33
C ALA A 11 -2.96 -6.30 0.68
N ASP A 12 -3.00 -5.64 1.83
CA ASP A 12 -4.15 -4.86 2.29
C ASP A 12 -4.10 -3.42 1.74
N LEU A 13 -2.91 -2.91 1.47
CA LEU A 13 -2.68 -1.57 0.92
C LEU A 13 -2.91 -1.51 -0.59
N ALA A 14 -2.39 -2.50 -1.31
CA ALA A 14 -2.30 -2.47 -2.77
C ALA A 14 -3.45 -3.19 -3.48
N ASN A 15 -3.85 -2.63 -4.62
CA ASN A 15 -4.63 -3.32 -5.62
C ASN A 15 -3.82 -4.49 -6.18
N GLN A 16 -4.41 -5.67 -6.10
CA GLN A 16 -3.86 -6.90 -6.67
C GLN A 16 -4.71 -7.27 -7.89
N PRO A 17 -4.13 -7.28 -9.09
CA PRO A 17 -4.84 -7.79 -10.26
C PRO A 17 -5.12 -9.28 -10.09
N GLU A 18 -6.13 -9.77 -10.81
CA GLU A 18 -6.40 -11.20 -10.86
C GLU A 18 -5.15 -11.96 -11.32
N ARG A 19 -4.73 -12.96 -10.53
CA ARG A 19 -3.76 -13.95 -10.96
C ARG A 19 -4.51 -15.22 -11.35
N LYS A 20 -4.54 -15.49 -12.65
CA LYS A 20 -5.00 -16.78 -13.17
C LYS A 20 -4.04 -17.88 -12.77
N ALA A 21 -4.57 -19.05 -12.42
CA ALA A 21 -3.75 -20.21 -12.14
C ALA A 21 -2.90 -20.55 -13.36
N LYS A 22 -1.61 -20.80 -13.13
CA LYS A 22 -0.69 -21.25 -14.16
C LYS A 22 0.18 -22.36 -13.60
N THR A 23 0.22 -23.47 -14.33
CA THR A 23 1.02 -24.64 -13.98
C THR A 23 2.37 -24.53 -14.68
N TYR A 24 3.44 -24.61 -13.92
CA TYR A 24 4.79 -24.67 -14.46
C TYR A 24 5.36 -26.06 -14.20
N ILE A 25 5.89 -26.67 -15.27
CA ILE A 25 6.63 -27.93 -15.19
C ILE A 25 8.10 -27.55 -15.22
N ALA A 26 8.82 -27.81 -14.12
CA ALA A 26 10.26 -27.60 -14.06
C ALA A 26 10.98 -28.63 -14.94
N LYS A 27 12.21 -28.31 -15.40
CA LYS A 27 13.04 -29.23 -16.21
C LYS A 27 13.35 -30.56 -15.50
N SER A 28 13.20 -30.62 -14.18
CA SER A 28 13.32 -31.82 -13.35
C SER A 28 12.03 -32.65 -13.24
N GLY A 29 10.95 -32.28 -13.94
CA GLY A 29 9.64 -32.91 -13.83
C GLY A 29 8.79 -32.42 -12.63
N GLN A 30 9.34 -31.54 -11.78
CA GLN A 30 8.61 -31.04 -10.62
C GLN A 30 7.57 -29.99 -11.04
N GLN A 31 6.29 -30.28 -10.78
CA GLN A 31 5.20 -29.34 -11.03
C GLN A 31 5.10 -28.31 -9.91
N ARG A 32 5.05 -27.02 -10.27
CA ARG A 32 4.68 -25.93 -9.36
C ARG A 32 3.35 -25.33 -9.82
N THR A 33 2.35 -25.40 -8.95
CA THR A 33 1.04 -24.78 -9.18
C THR A 33 1.06 -23.38 -8.58
N ILE A 34 0.76 -22.37 -9.40
CA ILE A 34 0.45 -21.04 -8.89
C ILE A 34 -1.05 -21.00 -8.60
N THR A 35 -1.42 -20.81 -7.33
CA THR A 35 -2.82 -20.68 -6.90
C THR A 35 -3.46 -19.45 -7.53
N ALA A 36 -4.67 -19.60 -8.06
CA ALA A 36 -5.45 -18.47 -8.54
C ALA A 36 -5.79 -17.52 -7.38
N LYS A 37 -5.74 -16.21 -7.62
CA LYS A 37 -6.19 -15.19 -6.68
C LYS A 37 -7.06 -14.17 -7.39
N ALA A 38 -8.27 -13.97 -6.88
CA ALA A 38 -9.19 -12.96 -7.38
C ALA A 38 -8.63 -11.55 -7.19
N ALA A 39 -9.07 -10.61 -8.03
CA ALA A 39 -8.67 -9.21 -7.89
C ALA A 39 -9.10 -8.67 -6.52
N THR A 40 -8.17 -8.05 -5.80
CA THR A 40 -8.44 -7.43 -4.50
C THR A 40 -8.16 -5.95 -4.60
N ARG A 41 -9.09 -5.13 -4.09
CA ARG A 41 -8.89 -3.68 -3.98
C ARG A 41 -8.28 -3.37 -2.61
N GLY A 42 -7.10 -2.77 -2.62
CA GLY A 42 -6.45 -2.29 -1.40
C GLY A 42 -6.96 -0.91 -1.01
N ILE A 43 -6.74 -0.51 0.24
CA ILE A 43 -7.29 0.74 0.79
C ILE A 43 -6.78 2.00 0.07
N THR A 44 -5.60 1.93 -0.56
CA THR A 44 -4.98 3.06 -1.26
C THR A 44 -5.41 3.19 -2.73
N GLY A 45 -5.98 2.13 -3.31
CA GLY A 45 -6.27 2.06 -4.75
C GLY A 45 -5.03 1.98 -5.65
N PHE A 46 -3.80 2.02 -5.11
CA PHE A 46 -2.56 1.94 -5.90
C PHE A 46 -2.07 0.51 -6.09
N SER A 47 -1.27 0.27 -7.13
CA SER A 47 -0.57 -1.01 -7.28
C SER A 47 0.61 -1.09 -6.29
N ALA A 48 1.01 -2.31 -5.90
CA ALA A 48 2.14 -2.51 -4.98
C ALA A 48 3.44 -1.88 -5.51
N LYS A 49 3.65 -1.89 -6.83
CA LYS A 49 4.80 -1.24 -7.47
C LYS A 49 4.79 0.27 -7.25
N HIS A 50 3.62 0.91 -7.36
CA HIS A 50 3.49 2.34 -7.14
C HIS A 50 3.70 2.68 -5.66
N ILE A 51 3.17 1.87 -4.73
CA ILE A 51 3.43 2.07 -3.30
C ILE A 51 4.93 2.01 -2.98
N TYR A 52 5.67 1.02 -3.51
CA TYR A 52 7.14 1.00 -3.35
C TYR A 52 7.84 2.21 -3.97
N HIS A 53 7.35 2.71 -5.11
CA HIS A 53 7.88 3.93 -5.71
C HIS A 53 7.67 5.14 -4.78
N LEU A 54 6.47 5.32 -4.21
CA LEU A 54 6.19 6.40 -3.26
C LEU A 54 7.02 6.28 -1.97
N ILE A 55 7.26 5.05 -1.48
CA ILE A 55 8.15 4.82 -0.33
C ILE A 55 9.57 5.26 -0.65
N ASN A 56 10.08 4.97 -1.86
CA ASN A 56 11.40 5.41 -2.29
C ASN A 56 11.50 6.93 -2.49
N GLU A 57 10.37 7.61 -2.71
CA GLU A 57 10.28 9.07 -2.78
C GLU A 57 9.94 9.72 -1.43
N ASP A 58 9.88 8.94 -0.34
CA ASP A 58 9.45 9.37 1.00
C ASP A 58 8.04 10.02 1.05
N LYS A 59 7.20 9.74 0.03
CA LYS A 59 5.83 10.25 -0.09
C LYS A 59 4.78 9.31 0.49
N PHE A 60 5.18 8.13 0.96
CA PHE A 60 4.29 7.13 1.57
C PHE A 60 4.89 6.63 2.88
N PRO A 61 4.05 6.28 3.88
CA PRO A 61 4.54 5.83 5.18
C PRO A 61 5.49 4.62 5.07
N ALA A 62 6.60 4.68 5.80
CA ALA A 62 7.62 3.65 5.76
C ALA A 62 7.14 2.38 6.48
N PRO A 63 7.45 1.17 5.96
CA PRO A 63 7.08 -0.06 6.62
C PRO A 63 7.86 -0.28 7.92
N VAL A 64 7.14 -0.73 8.95
CA VAL A 64 7.70 -1.38 10.13
C VAL A 64 8.17 -2.78 9.74
N LYS A 65 9.48 -3.04 9.85
CA LYS A 65 10.06 -4.35 9.55
C LYS A 65 10.00 -5.27 10.77
N ILE A 66 9.29 -6.38 10.64
CA ILE A 66 9.27 -7.46 11.64
C ILE A 66 9.77 -8.74 10.96
N GLY A 67 11.05 -9.05 11.18
CA GLY A 67 11.75 -10.14 10.50
C GLY A 67 11.79 -9.94 8.99
N ARG A 68 11.14 -10.84 8.24
CA ARG A 68 11.04 -10.77 6.76
C ARG A 68 9.76 -10.07 6.29
N ALA A 69 8.90 -9.65 7.20
CA ALA A 69 7.64 -8.99 6.89
C ALA A 69 7.77 -7.47 7.00
N SER A 70 7.24 -6.78 6.00
CA SER A 70 6.97 -5.33 6.03
C SER A 70 5.52 -5.11 6.42
N LEU A 71 5.31 -4.31 7.47
CA LEU A 71 4.01 -4.03 8.05
C LEU A 71 3.78 -2.52 8.13
N TRP A 72 2.53 -2.09 8.07
CA TRP A 72 2.12 -0.70 8.23
C TRP A 72 1.06 -0.61 9.31
N ARG A 73 1.02 0.50 10.04
CA ARG A 73 -0.03 0.75 11.02
C ARG A 73 -1.26 1.31 10.31
N LEU A 74 -2.44 0.74 10.56
CA LEU A 74 -3.69 1.23 9.98
C LEU A 74 -3.90 2.71 10.31
N SER A 75 -3.62 3.11 11.56
CA SER A 75 -3.75 4.51 11.99
C SER A 75 -2.83 5.47 11.22
N GLU A 76 -1.61 5.04 10.92
CA GLU A 76 -0.63 5.83 10.16
C GLU A 76 -1.06 6.01 8.69
N ILE A 77 -1.54 4.93 8.06
CA ILE A 77 -2.05 5.01 6.70
C ILE A 77 -3.31 5.88 6.61
N ASN A 78 -4.23 5.76 7.58
CA ASN A 78 -5.41 6.62 7.64
C ASN A 78 -5.04 8.09 7.82
N GLY A 79 -4.07 8.41 8.70
CA GLY A 79 -3.58 9.78 8.85
C GLY A 79 -2.94 10.32 7.57
N TRP A 80 -2.18 9.48 6.86
CA TRP A 80 -1.62 9.86 5.56
C TRP A 80 -2.70 10.13 4.51
N LEU A 81 -3.75 9.30 4.45
CA LEU A 81 -4.89 9.51 3.55
C LEU A 81 -5.62 10.82 3.87
N ASP A 82 -5.84 11.10 5.17
CA ASP A 82 -6.50 12.33 5.62
C ASP A 82 -5.71 13.59 5.24
N SER A 83 -4.38 13.57 5.40
CA SER A 83 -3.50 14.66 4.96
C SER A 83 -3.57 14.96 3.47
N HIS A 84 -3.93 13.98 2.63
CA HIS A 84 -4.13 14.17 1.18
C HIS A 84 -5.59 14.45 0.80
N ALA A 85 -6.53 14.21 1.72
CA ALA A 85 -7.95 14.52 1.55
C ALA A 85 -8.30 15.95 1.97
N GLN A 86 -7.43 16.62 2.71
CA GLN A 86 -7.58 18.06 2.98
C GLN A 86 -7.56 18.80 1.63
N PRO A 87 -8.62 19.56 1.32
CA PRO A 87 -8.68 20.33 0.09
C PRO A 87 -7.48 21.27 0.06
N THR A 88 -6.86 21.42 -1.10
CA THR A 88 -6.06 22.59 -1.40
C THR A 88 -6.94 23.82 -1.15
N ASP A 89 -6.84 24.40 0.03
CA ASP A 89 -7.31 25.75 0.31
C ASP A 89 -6.38 26.72 -0.43
N ASP A 90 -6.64 26.86 -1.72
CA ASP A 90 -6.16 27.93 -2.59
C ASP A 90 -6.82 29.27 -2.17
N ASN A 91 -6.56 29.78 -0.95
CA ASN A 91 -6.84 31.19 -0.59
C ASN A 91 -6.17 31.65 0.73
N ALA A 92 -4.99 32.28 0.65
CA ALA A 92 -4.57 33.42 1.50
C ALA A 92 -3.09 33.81 1.27
N SER A 93 -2.80 34.43 0.13
CA SER A 93 -1.63 35.29 -0.02
C SER A 93 -1.94 36.43 -0.98
N ALA A 94 -2.87 37.29 -0.57
CA ALA A 94 -3.02 38.63 -1.11
C ALA A 94 -3.30 39.61 0.01
N LYS A 95 -2.41 40.62 0.12
CA LYS A 95 -2.55 41.95 0.75
C LYS A 95 -1.69 42.18 2.01
N GLY A 96 -0.54 42.80 1.76
CA GLY A 96 0.29 43.49 2.74
C GLY A 96 1.21 44.49 2.04
N GLY A 97 0.62 45.35 1.19
CA GLY A 97 1.29 46.57 0.75
C GLY A 97 1.05 47.66 1.79
N VAL A 98 2.14 48.14 2.38
CA VAL A 98 2.22 49.42 3.10
C VAL A 98 3.30 50.23 2.40
#